data_AF-A0A4S8PSS3-F1
#
_entry.id   AF-A0A4S8PSS3-F1
#
_cell.length_a   1.000
_cell.length_b   1.000
_cell.length_c   1.000
_cell.angle_alpha   90.00
_cell.angle_beta   90.00
_cell.angle_gamma   90.00
#
_symmetry.space_group_name_H-M   'P 1'
#
loop_
_entity.id
_entity.type
_entity.pdbx_description
1 polymer ?
#
loop_
_entity_poly.entity_id
_entity_poly.type
_entity_poly.pdbx_seq_one_letter_code
_entity_poly.pdbx_strand_id
1 'polypeptide(L)' 'MTEMIYRVPLFGWMLKEAVQGPTTAKVLFVVNLLLMWLLAIVAFGYPAIILPALVAVPVMFVVLILITKG' A
#
# COMPACT_ATOMS: atom_id res chain seq x y z
N MET A 1 -2.97 -17.55 -10.07
CA MET A 1 -3.83 -16.34 -10.04
C MET A 1 -2.96 -15.12 -9.71
N THR A 2 -1.99 -14.79 -10.57
CA THR A 2 -0.97 -13.74 -10.28
C THR A 2 -0.79 -12.75 -11.44
N GLU A 3 -1.36 -13.07 -12.62
CA GLU A 3 -1.19 -12.29 -13.85
C GLU A 3 -2.09 -11.05 -13.94
N MET A 4 -3.07 -10.90 -13.04
CA MET A 4 -4.07 -9.83 -13.14
C MET A 4 -3.64 -8.51 -12.49
N ILE A 5 -2.61 -8.55 -11.63
CA ILE A 5 -2.07 -7.37 -10.94
C ILE A 5 -1.12 -6.57 -11.87
N TYR A 6 -0.56 -7.21 -12.91
CA TYR A 6 0.40 -6.59 -13.84
C TYR A 6 -0.21 -5.78 -14.98
N ARG A 7 -1.55 -5.71 -15.09
CA ARG A 7 -2.23 -4.92 -16.14
C ARG A 7 -2.62 -3.51 -15.74
N VAL A 8 -2.32 -3.06 -14.51
CA VAL A 8 -2.51 -1.66 -14.15
C VAL A 8 -1.29 -0.86 -14.65
N PRO A 9 -1.39 -0.10 -15.76
CA PRO A 9 -0.22 0.40 -16.48
C PRO A 9 0.60 1.45 -15.70
N LEU A 10 0.00 2.03 -14.65
CA LEU A 10 0.64 3.04 -13.80
C LEU A 10 1.41 2.44 -12.60
N PHE A 11 0.94 1.33 -12.03
CA PHE A 11 1.58 0.71 -10.85
C PHE A 11 2.42 -0.52 -11.19
N GLY A 12 2.11 -1.21 -12.28
CA GLY A 12 2.73 -2.48 -12.65
C GLY A 12 4.22 -2.37 -12.97
N TRP A 13 4.66 -1.26 -13.58
CA TRP A 13 6.08 -1.02 -13.87
C TRP A 13 6.90 -0.70 -12.63
N MET A 14 6.38 0.18 -11.76
CA MET A 14 7.05 0.53 -10.51
C MET A 14 7.11 -0.64 -9.53
N LEU A 15 6.07 -1.47 -9.45
CA LEU A 15 6.11 -2.70 -8.63
C LEU A 15 7.13 -3.71 -9.16
N LYS A 16 7.25 -3.85 -10.49
CA LYS A 16 8.19 -4.77 -11.11
C LYS A 16 9.65 -4.35 -10.86
N GLU A 17 9.94 -3.06 -10.95
CA GLU A 17 11.26 -2.51 -10.64
C GLU A 17 11.56 -2.46 -9.13
N ALA A 18 10.55 -2.29 -8.25
CA ALA A 18 10.75 -2.35 -6.80
C ALA A 18 11.11 -3.76 -6.31
N VAL A 19 10.61 -4.82 -6.97
CA VAL A 19 10.84 -6.21 -6.59
C VAL A 19 12.15 -6.76 -7.17
N GLN A 20 12.51 -6.39 -8.40
CA GLN A 20 13.70 -6.91 -9.10
C GLN A 20 14.87 -5.93 -9.18
N GLY A 21 14.66 -4.65 -8.87
CA GLY A 21 15.67 -3.60 -9.02
C GLY A 21 16.62 -3.43 -7.82
N PRO A 22 17.73 -2.69 -8.01
CA PRO A 22 18.69 -2.35 -6.96
C PRO A 22 18.03 -1.61 -5.79
N THR A 23 18.69 -1.54 -4.63
CA THR A 23 18.18 -0.90 -3.40
C THR A 23 17.58 0.49 -3.61
N THR A 24 18.10 1.26 -4.57
CA THR A 24 17.56 2.57 -4.98
C THR A 24 16.12 2.48 -5.51
N ALA A 25 15.76 1.45 -6.28
CA ALA A 25 14.42 1.26 -6.82
C ALA A 25 13.38 1.00 -5.71
N LYS A 26 13.78 0.24 -4.67
CA LYS A 26 12.93 0.02 -3.48
C LYS A 26 12.65 1.32 -2.73
N VAL A 27 13.67 2.17 -2.56
CA VAL A 27 13.51 3.47 -1.90
C VAL A 27 12.59 4.38 -2.72
N LEU A 28 12.78 4.46 -4.03
CA LEU A 28 11.93 5.26 -4.92
C LEU A 28 10.48 4.77 -4.92
N PHE A 29 10.24 3.47 -4.79
CA PHE A 29 8.89 2.92 -4.67
C PHE A 29 8.19 3.37 -3.39
N VAL A 30 8.88 3.32 -2.24
CA VAL A 30 8.33 3.79 -0.95
C VAL A 30 8.06 5.29 -1.01
N VAL A 31 8.98 6.07 -1.57
CA VAL A 31 8.79 7.52 -1.75
C VAL A 31 7.58 7.81 -2.64
N ASN A 32 7.42 7.09 -3.74
CA ASN A 32 6.27 7.29 -4.64
C ASN A 32 4.95 6.88 -3.98
N LEU A 33 4.94 5.82 -3.18
CA LEU A 33 3.76 5.41 -2.40
C LEU A 33 3.36 6.49 -1.39
N LEU A 34 4.33 7.07 -0.68
CA LEU A 34 4.10 8.18 0.25
C LEU A 34 3.58 9.43 -0.47
N LEU A 35 4.19 9.80 -1.60
CA LEU A 35 3.73 10.94 -2.42
C LEU A 35 2.31 10.73 -2.93
N MET A 36 1.98 9.52 -3.36
CA MET A 36 0.64 9.19 -3.80
C MET A 36 -0.39 9.24 -2.67
N TRP A 37 -0.01 8.82 -1.46
CA TRP A 37 -0.86 8.97 -0.30
C TRP A 37 -1.07 10.44 0.07
N LEU A 38 -0.02 11.27 -0.01
CA LEU A 38 -0.12 12.72 0.14
C LEU A 38 -1.05 13.34 -0.90
N LEU A 39 -0.95 12.95 -2.17
CA LEU A 39 -1.88 13.37 -3.23
C LEU A 39 -3.31 12.92 -2.93
N ALA A 40 -3.52 11.72 -2.39
CA ALA A 40 -4.84 11.26 -1.97
C ALA A 40 -5.40 12.11 -0.82
N ILE A 41 -4.56 12.52 0.14
CA ILE A 41 -4.95 13.44 1.22
C ILE A 41 -5.32 14.82 0.65
N VAL A 42 -4.60 15.34 -0.34
CA VAL A 42 -4.94 16.62 -0.97
C VAL A 42 -6.22 16.52 -1.81
N ALA A 43 -6.39 15.44 -2.58
CA ALA A 43 -7.52 15.26 -3.49
C ALA A 43 -8.83 14.90 -2.77
N PHE A 44 -8.77 14.03 -1.77
CA PHE A 44 -9.94 13.53 -1.06
C PHE A 44 -10.09 14.12 0.35
N GLY A 45 -9.05 14.77 0.90
CA GLY A 45 -9.09 15.41 2.21
C GLY A 45 -9.05 14.42 3.37
N TYR A 46 -9.82 14.76 4.41
CA TYR A 46 -9.98 13.97 5.63
C TYR A 46 -10.38 12.48 5.40
N PRO A 47 -11.25 12.14 4.42
CA PRO A 47 -11.52 10.75 4.03
C PRO A 47 -10.28 9.87 3.79
N ALA A 48 -9.20 10.41 3.20
CA ALA A 48 -7.99 9.64 2.91
C ALA A 48 -7.25 9.16 4.16
N ILE A 49 -7.51 9.78 5.32
CA ILE A 49 -6.93 9.42 6.62
C ILE A 49 -7.89 8.50 7.39
N ILE A 50 -9.20 8.78 7.35
CA ILE A 50 -10.21 7.98 8.05
C ILE A 50 -10.29 6.55 7.51
N LEU A 51 -10.22 6.38 6.18
CA LEU A 51 -10.35 5.05 5.57
C LEU A 51 -9.26 4.08 6.04
N PRO A 52 -7.95 4.42 6.02
CA PRO A 52 -6.91 3.59 6.63
C PRO A 52 -7.17 3.28 8.11
N ALA A 53 -7.61 4.28 8.88
CA ALA A 53 -7.90 4.09 10.30
C ALA A 53 -9.08 3.13 10.53
N LEU A 54 -10.16 3.25 9.76
CA LEU A 54 -11.30 2.34 9.79
C LEU A 54 -10.91 0.92 9.39
N VAL A 55 -10.06 0.75 8.38
CA VAL A 55 -9.55 -0.58 7.96
C VAL A 55 -8.62 -1.17 9.01
N ALA A 56 -7.85 -0.35 9.73
CA ALA A 56 -7.02 -0.81 10.83
C ALA A 56 -7.83 -1.47 11.95
N VAL A 57 -9.08 -1.06 12.20
CA VAL A 57 -9.92 -1.63 13.27
C VAL A 57 -10.14 -3.15 13.09
N PRO A 58 -10.76 -3.65 12.01
CA PRO A 58 -10.94 -5.09 11.81
C PRO A 58 -9.59 -5.82 11.68
N VAL A 59 -8.57 -5.18 11.10
CA VAL A 59 -7.22 -5.77 11.03
C VAL A 59 -6.67 -6.03 12.43
N MET A 60 -6.79 -5.08 13.35
CA MET A 60 -6.35 -5.28 14.74
C MET A 60 -7.16 -6.36 15.45
N PHE A 61 -8.48 -6.46 15.21
CA PHE A 61 -9.26 -7.58 15.72
C PHE A 61 -8.73 -8.93 15.22
N VAL A 62 -8.44 -9.04 13.92
CA VAL A 62 -7.86 -10.26 13.34
C VAL A 62 -6.49 -10.56 13.96
N VAL A 63 -5.62 -9.55 14.12
CA VAL A 63 -4.31 -9.69 14.76
C VAL A 63 -4.45 -10.17 16.20
N LEU A 64 -5.35 -9.58 16.99
CA LEU A 64 -5.60 -9.99 18.37
C LEU A 64 -6.11 -11.44 18.44
N ILE A 65 -7.01 -11.83 17.54
CA ILE A 65 -7.50 -13.21 17.45
C ILE A 65 -6.33 -14.14 17.12
N LEU A 66 -5.52 -13.82 16.12
CA LEU A 66 -4.36 -14.64 15.73
C LEU A 66 -3.37 -14.80 16.89
N ILE A 67 -3.01 -13.70 17.58
CA ILE A 67 -2.12 -13.75 18.74
C ILE A 67 -2.73 -14.61 19.86
N THR A 68 -4.04 -14.53 20.09
CA THR A 68 -4.72 -15.32 21.12
C THR A 68 -4.79 -16.81 20.78
N LYS A 69 -4.71 -17.18 19.50
CA LYS A 69 -4.77 -18.58 19.06
C LYS A 69 -3.42 -19.31 19.04
N GLY A 70 -2.31 -18.60 19.22
CA GLY A 70 -0.94 -19.16 19.23
C GLY A 70 -0.35 -19.34 17.85
#